data_AF-A0A968Q0A8-F1
#
_entry.id   AF-A0A968Q0A8-F1
#
_cell.length_a   1.000
_cell.length_b   1.000
_cell.length_c   1.000
_cell.angle_alpha   90.00
_cell.angle_beta   90.00
_cell.angle_gamma   90.00
#
_symmetry.space_group_name_H-M   'P 1'
#
loop_
_entity.id
_entity.type
_entity.pdbx_description
1 polymer ?
#
loop_
_entity_poly.entity_id
_entity_poly.type
_entity_poly.pdbx_seq_one_letter_code
_entity_poly.pdbx_strand_id
1 'polypeptide(L)'
;MSQIPGVDSAIVTIDSTPPVIKTKIFFPSESAQITAKEAQKLKQVKEFIRSHPKYHLKIIGGSDRTGETEINLRLALERAQAVKAALVAQGVEPQRLQAASRAELSI
;
A
#
# COMPACT_ATOMS: atom_id res chain seq x y z
N MET A 1 12.13 -48.09 1.09
CA MET A 1 11.04 -47.25 0.56
C MET A 1 11.08 -47.37 -0.96
N SER A 2 10.10 -48.06 -1.57
CA SER A 2 10.12 -48.40 -3.01
C SER A 2 9.41 -47.33 -3.85
N GLN A 3 10.03 -46.92 -4.96
CA GLN A 3 9.41 -46.15 -6.03
C GLN A 3 8.33 -46.98 -6.75
N ILE A 4 7.26 -46.32 -7.20
CA ILE A 4 6.21 -46.91 -8.04
C ILE A 4 6.66 -46.81 -9.51
N PRO A 5 6.67 -47.90 -10.31
CA PRO A 5 7.05 -47.87 -11.73
C PRO A 5 6.15 -46.94 -12.56
N GLY A 6 6.74 -46.05 -13.35
CA GLY A 6 6.03 -45.18 -14.30
C GLY A 6 5.86 -43.70 -13.90
N VAL A 7 6.39 -43.28 -12.75
CA VAL A 7 6.43 -41.86 -12.34
C VAL A 7 7.85 -41.49 -11.88
N ASP A 8 8.54 -40.64 -12.63
CA ASP A 8 9.92 -40.17 -12.35
C ASP A 8 9.99 -39.01 -11.33
N SER A 9 9.02 -38.92 -10.42
CA SER A 9 8.80 -37.85 -9.42
C SER A 9 8.08 -36.59 -9.93
N ALA A 10 7.28 -35.99 -9.05
CA ALA A 10 6.71 -34.67 -9.22
C ALA A 10 7.34 -33.75 -8.16
N ILE A 11 7.95 -32.64 -8.60
CA ILE A 11 8.48 -31.63 -7.70
C ILE A 11 7.34 -30.70 -7.31
N VAL A 12 6.97 -30.70 -6.03
CA VAL A 12 6.02 -29.74 -5.45
C VAL A 12 6.83 -28.55 -4.93
N THR A 13 6.79 -27.43 -5.66
CA THR A 13 7.44 -26.18 -5.26
C THR A 13 6.40 -25.19 -4.72
N ILE A 14 6.85 -24.23 -3.92
CA ILE A 14 6.03 -23.10 -3.50
C ILE A 14 6.38 -21.93 -4.41
N ASP A 15 5.42 -21.44 -5.20
CA ASP A 15 5.53 -20.14 -5.87
C ASP A 15 5.36 -19.04 -4.83
N SER A 16 6.45 -18.36 -4.48
CA SER A 16 6.48 -17.36 -3.39
C SER A 16 6.52 -15.94 -3.92
N THR A 17 5.73 -15.61 -4.94
CA THR A 17 5.61 -14.23 -5.45
C THR A 17 4.64 -13.44 -4.57
N PRO A 18 5.07 -12.33 -3.92
CA PRO A 18 4.17 -11.50 -3.13
C PRO A 18 3.07 -10.85 -4.00
N PRO A 19 1.84 -10.71 -3.49
CA PRO A 19 0.76 -10.03 -4.19
C PRO A 19 1.06 -8.54 -4.33
N VAL A 20 0.79 -7.97 -5.51
CA VAL A 20 1.05 -6.55 -5.82
C VAL A 20 -0.25 -5.78 -5.95
N ILE A 21 -0.37 -4.66 -5.23
CA ILE A 21 -1.42 -3.66 -5.44
C ILE A 21 -0.85 -2.39 -6.08
N LYS A 22 -1.39 -1.99 -7.24
CA LYS A 22 -0.98 -0.77 -7.96
C LYS A 22 -2.10 0.27 -7.92
N THR A 23 -2.22 0.99 -6.81
CA THR A 23 -3.22 2.06 -6.65
C THR A 23 -2.52 3.40 -6.40
N LYS A 24 -2.84 4.40 -7.23
CA LYS A 24 -2.41 5.79 -7.03
C LYS A 24 -3.59 6.64 -6.59
N ILE A 25 -3.39 7.37 -5.50
CA ILE A 25 -4.33 8.36 -4.96
C ILE A 25 -3.79 9.74 -5.32
N PHE A 26 -4.60 10.53 -6.01
CA PHE A 26 -4.26 11.89 -6.40
C PHE A 26 -4.90 12.90 -5.45
N PHE A 27 -4.27 14.07 -5.35
CA PHE A 27 -4.72 15.17 -4.50
C PHE A 27 -4.81 16.46 -5.33
N PRO A 28 -5.69 17.39 -4.95
CA PRO A 28 -5.61 18.76 -5.45
C PRO A 28 -4.26 19.41 -5.12
N SER A 29 -3.91 20.46 -5.86
CA SER A 29 -2.69 21.24 -5.60
C SER A 29 -2.65 21.70 -4.15
N GLU A 30 -1.46 21.61 -3.52
CA GLU A 30 -1.21 22.04 -2.14
C GLU A 30 -2.17 21.46 -1.08
N SER A 31 -2.83 20.34 -1.38
CA SER A 31 -3.85 19.75 -0.51
C SER A 31 -3.54 18.30 -0.13
N ALA A 32 -4.00 17.92 1.06
CA ALA A 32 -4.10 16.55 1.54
C ALA A 32 -5.56 16.03 1.57
N GLN A 33 -6.52 16.80 1.05
CA GLN A 33 -7.92 16.40 1.02
C GLN A 33 -8.16 15.35 -0.07
N ILE A 34 -8.68 14.19 0.35
CA ILE A 34 -9.06 13.12 -0.56
C ILE A 34 -10.42 13.45 -1.17
N THR A 35 -10.47 13.57 -2.49
CA THR A 35 -11.74 13.80 -3.21
C THR A 35 -12.62 12.55 -3.18
N ALA A 36 -13.93 12.72 -3.36
CA ALA A 36 -14.86 11.59 -3.41
C ALA A 36 -14.49 10.55 -4.48
N LYS A 37 -13.98 11.00 -5.64
CA LYS A 37 -13.49 10.15 -6.73
C LYS A 37 -12.31 9.28 -6.28
N GLU A 38 -11.35 9.88 -5.59
CA GLU A 38 -10.15 9.18 -5.13
C GLU A 38 -10.45 8.26 -3.94
N ALA A 39 -11.40 8.63 -3.08
CA ALA A 39 -11.90 7.78 -2.01
C ALA A 39 -12.51 6.45 -2.52
N GLN A 40 -13.11 6.43 -3.73
CA GLN A 40 -13.61 5.18 -4.32
C GLN A 40 -12.48 4.18 -4.62
N LYS A 41 -11.26 4.65 -4.96
CA LYS A 41 -10.12 3.77 -5.22
C LYS A 41 -9.63 3.05 -3.96
N LEU A 42 -9.84 3.66 -2.79
CA LEU A 42 -9.47 3.06 -1.50
C LEU A 42 -10.25 1.78 -1.19
N LYS A 43 -11.42 1.58 -1.80
CA LYS A 43 -12.17 0.32 -1.68
C LYS A 43 -11.36 -0.88 -2.19
N GLN A 44 -10.60 -0.72 -3.28
CA GLN A 44 -9.73 -1.77 -3.80
C GLN A 44 -8.58 -2.09 -2.84
N VAL A 45 -8.03 -1.07 -2.20
CA VAL A 45 -6.97 -1.21 -1.19
C VAL A 45 -7.49 -1.92 0.06
N LYS A 46 -8.69 -1.57 0.53
CA LYS A 46 -9.38 -2.28 1.61
C LYS A 46 -9.59 -3.75 1.26
N GLU A 47 -10.09 -4.05 0.07
CA GLU A 47 -10.37 -5.43 -0.33
C GLU A 47 -9.09 -6.27 -0.41
N PHE A 48 -8.01 -5.67 -0.91
CA PHE A 48 -6.71 -6.30 -0.95
C PHE A 48 -6.18 -6.62 0.46
N ILE A 49 -6.18 -5.66 1.38
CA ILE A 49 -5.64 -5.89 2.72
C ILE A 49 -6.50 -6.90 3.51
N ARG A 50 -7.81 -6.96 3.24
CA ARG A 50 -8.73 -7.95 3.80
C ARG A 50 -8.45 -9.37 3.30
N SER A 51 -8.22 -9.54 1.99
CA SER A 51 -7.90 -10.85 1.40
C SER A 51 -6.49 -11.34 1.73
N HIS A 52 -5.61 -10.45 2.21
CA HIS A 52 -4.21 -10.73 2.50
C HIS A 52 -3.87 -10.44 3.98
N PRO A 53 -4.44 -11.17 4.96
CA PRO A 53 -4.35 -10.83 6.39
C PRO A 53 -2.92 -10.81 6.95
N LYS A 54 -1.98 -11.53 6.32
CA LYS A 54 -0.56 -11.58 6.73
C LYS A 54 0.24 -10.33 6.35
N TYR A 55 -0.29 -9.48 5.47
CA TYR A 55 0.45 -8.34 4.92
C TYR A 55 0.12 -7.04 5.66
N HIS A 56 1.10 -6.14 5.70
CA HIS A 56 0.93 -4.75 6.17
C HIS A 56 1.10 -3.82 4.97
N LEU A 57 0.40 -2.69 4.97
CA LEU A 57 0.54 -1.69 3.91
C LEU A 57 1.36 -0.50 4.39
N LYS A 58 2.41 -0.19 3.64
CA LYS A 58 3.12 1.08 3.73
C LYS A 58 2.57 2.05 2.68
N ILE A 59 2.03 3.15 3.15
CA ILE A 59 1.43 4.22 2.35
C ILE A 59 2.47 5.32 2.22
N ILE A 60 2.88 5.61 1.00
CA ILE A 60 4.00 6.50 0.72
C ILE A 60 3.48 7.76 0.06
N GLY A 61 3.63 8.88 0.76
CA GLY A 61 3.29 10.20 0.25
C GLY A 61 4.36 10.73 -0.71
N GLY A 62 3.90 11.34 -1.80
CA GLY A 62 4.75 12.10 -2.72
C GLY A 62 4.32 13.55 -2.80
N SER A 63 5.28 14.42 -3.13
CA SER A 63 5.01 15.77 -3.64
C SER A 63 5.71 15.95 -4.98
N ASP A 64 5.20 16.86 -5.78
CA ASP A 64 5.95 17.45 -6.89
C ASP A 64 7.18 18.18 -6.34
N ARG A 65 8.28 18.16 -7.09
CA ARG A 65 9.59 18.65 -6.64
C ARG A 65 9.71 20.19 -6.65
N THR A 66 8.60 20.89 -6.82
CA THR A 66 8.55 22.35 -6.92
C THR A 66 8.27 22.94 -5.53
N GLY A 67 9.14 23.82 -5.04
CA GLY A 67 8.99 24.49 -3.74
C GLY A 67 9.95 23.99 -2.66
N GLU A 68 9.81 24.53 -1.44
CA GLU A 68 10.70 24.22 -0.32
C GLU A 68 10.61 22.75 0.08
N THR A 69 11.77 22.12 0.29
CA THR A 69 11.86 20.68 0.55
C THR A 69 11.08 20.29 1.80
N GLU A 70 11.17 21.06 2.89
CA GLU A 70 10.48 20.74 4.14
C GLU A 70 8.95 20.81 3.99
N ILE A 71 8.42 21.82 3.30
CA ILE A 71 6.99 21.98 3.04
C ILE A 71 6.47 20.79 2.22
N ASN A 72 7.20 20.42 1.17
CA ASN A 72 6.86 19.28 0.32
C ASN A 72 6.89 17.94 1.07
N LEU A 73 7.82 17.77 2.02
CA LEU A 73 7.89 16.57 2.85
C LEU A 73 6.74 16.49 3.85
N ARG A 74 6.40 17.61 4.50
CA ARG A 74 5.25 17.71 5.40
C ARG A 74 3.96 17.38 4.67
N LEU A 75 3.73 18.01 3.51
CA LEU A 75 2.55 17.76 2.68
C LEU A 75 2.49 16.30 2.19
N ALA A 76 3.64 15.71 1.83
CA ALA A 76 3.70 14.30 1.48
C ALA A 76 3.27 13.40 2.65
N LEU A 77 3.78 13.65 3.87
CA LEU A 77 3.38 12.90 5.05
C LEU A 77 1.89 13.07 5.37
N GLU A 78 1.36 14.28 5.31
CA GLU A 78 -0.05 14.58 5.52
C GLU A 78 -0.95 13.82 4.53
N ARG A 79 -0.56 13.77 3.25
CA ARG A 79 -1.27 12.97 2.23
C ARG A 79 -1.28 11.48 2.56
N ALA A 80 -0.15 10.93 3.01
CA ALA A 80 -0.08 9.53 3.42
C ALA A 80 -0.95 9.24 4.66
N GLN A 81 -0.95 10.15 5.63
CA GLN A 81 -1.80 10.08 6.82
C GLN A 81 -3.28 10.18 6.47
N ALA A 82 -3.68 11.05 5.54
CA ALA A 82 -5.04 11.17 5.06
C ALA A 82 -5.54 9.84 4.44
N VAL A 83 -4.70 9.17 3.64
CA VAL A 83 -5.04 7.85 3.07
C VAL A 83 -5.17 6.80 4.17
N LYS A 84 -4.24 6.79 5.14
CA LYS A 84 -4.33 5.89 6.31
C LYS A 84 -5.65 6.11 7.06
N ALA A 85 -5.99 7.34 7.39
CA ALA A 85 -7.21 7.68 8.10
C ALA A 85 -8.47 7.26 7.33
N ALA A 86 -8.49 7.48 6.01
CA ALA A 86 -9.60 7.06 5.16
C ALA A 86 -9.76 5.54 5.08
N LEU A 87 -8.66 4.76 5.09
CA LEU A 87 -8.72 3.30 5.15
C LEU A 87 -9.19 2.80 6.52
N VAL A 88 -8.74 3.43 7.60
CA VAL A 88 -9.23 3.14 8.97
C VAL A 88 -10.73 3.40 9.08
N ALA A 89 -11.22 4.53 8.55
CA ALA A 89 -12.64 4.84 8.51
C ALA A 89 -13.46 3.82 7.71
N GLN A 90 -12.83 3.10 6.78
CA GLN A 90 -13.46 2.01 6.02
C GLN A 90 -13.34 0.63 6.72
N GLY A 91 -12.76 0.57 7.92
CA GLY A 91 -12.66 -0.62 8.76
C GLY A 91 -11.34 -1.40 8.62
N VAL A 92 -10.29 -0.80 8.07
CA VAL A 92 -8.95 -1.41 8.08
C VAL A 92 -8.28 -1.16 9.44
N GLU A 93 -7.73 -2.21 10.05
CA GLU A 93 -7.03 -2.10 11.33
C GLU A 93 -5.84 -1.13 11.27
N PRO A 94 -5.75 -0.11 12.15
CA PRO A 94 -4.68 0.89 12.10
C PRO A 94 -3.27 0.31 12.22
N GLN A 95 -3.11 -0.80 12.94
CA GLN A 95 -1.82 -1.49 13.13
C GLN A 95 -1.29 -2.07 11.82
N ARG A 96 -2.18 -2.34 10.85
CA ARG A 96 -1.81 -2.88 9.53
C ARG A 96 -1.37 -1.81 8.53
N LEU A 97 -1.38 -0.55 8.94
CA LEU A 97 -1.13 0.61 8.08
C LEU A 97 0.00 1.47 8.63
N GLN A 98 1.02 1.72 7.82
CA GLN A 98 2.08 2.68 8.10
C GLN A 98 2.03 3.80 7.08
N ALA A 99 1.97 5.06 7.52
CA ALA A 99 2.10 6.23 6.66
C ALA A 99 3.55 6.73 6.73
N ALA A 100 4.14 7.08 5.60
CA ALA A 100 5.48 7.63 5.51
C ALA A 100 5.59 8.60 4.32
N SER A 101 6.50 9.57 4.42
CA SER A 101 6.92 10.37 3.26
C SER A 101 8.02 9.68 2.46
N ARG A 102 8.25 10.07 1.20
CA ARG A 102 9.33 9.50 0.38
C ARG A 102 10.74 9.73 0.96
N ALA A 103 10.96 10.77 1.77
CA ALA A 103 12.26 10.97 2.44
C ALA A 103 12.50 9.98 3.59
N GLU A 104 11.46 9.61 4.33
CA GLU A 104 11.54 8.62 5.42
C GLU A 104 11.82 7.18 4.94
N LEU A 105 11.78 6.95 3.63
CA LEU A 105 12.14 5.67 3.01
C LEU A 105 13.62 5.55 2.64
N SER A 106 14.36 6.65 2.70
CA SER A 106 15.81 6.66 2.46
C SER A 106 16.53 6.30 3.76
N ILE A 107 16.43 5.04 4.19
CA ILE A 107 17.23 4.45 5.27
C ILE A 107 17.72 3.08 4.80
#